data_AF-A0A962E633-F1
#
_entry.id   AF-A0A962E633-F1
#
_cell.length_a   1.000
_cell.length_b   1.000
_cell.length_c   1.000
_cell.angle_alpha   90.00
_cell.angle_beta   90.00
_cell.angle_gamma   90.00
#
_symmetry.space_group_name_H-M   'P 1'
#
loop_
_entity.id
_entity.type
_entity.pdbx_description
1 polymer ?
#
loop_
_entity_poly.entity_id
_entity_poly.type
_entity_poly.pdbx_seq_one_letter_code
_entity_poly.pdbx_strand_id
1 'polypeptide(L)' 'MSIRLEASWKAHLQPLLEGEAMQSLRAFLVEQAKAGKTIYPPAAKIFAALDATPFDQVKVVILG' A
#
# COMPACT_ATOMS: atom_id res chain seq x y z
N MET A 1 -8.59 -5.45 -9.26
CA MET A 1 -7.14 -5.67 -9.02
C MET A 1 -6.96 -5.76 -7.51
N SER A 2 -6.49 -6.90 -6.98
CA SER A 2 -6.36 -7.14 -5.54
C SER A 2 -5.05 -6.55 -5.00
N ILE A 3 -5.10 -5.81 -3.88
CA ILE A 3 -3.88 -5.40 -3.16
C ILE A 3 -3.17 -6.66 -2.64
N ARG A 4 -1.89 -6.78 -2.99
CA ARG A 4 -0.95 -7.71 -2.37
C ARG A 4 -0.32 -7.01 -1.17
N LEU A 5 -0.47 -7.61 0.00
CA LEU A 5 0.05 -7.16 1.28
C LEU A 5 0.16 -8.40 2.18
N GLU A 6 1.13 -8.43 3.08
CA GLU A 6 1.24 -9.42 4.15
C GLU A 6 -0.08 -9.56 4.92
N ALA A 7 -0.42 -10.80 5.31
CA ALA A 7 -1.76 -11.18 5.74
C ALA A 7 -2.19 -10.49 7.04
N SER A 8 -1.31 -10.40 8.03
CA SER A 8 -1.62 -9.74 9.31
C SER A 8 -1.89 -8.25 9.10
N TRP A 9 -1.05 -7.58 8.31
CA TRP A 9 -1.27 -6.18 7.93
C TRP A 9 -2.57 -5.99 7.15
N LYS A 10 -2.86 -6.89 6.21
CA LYS A 10 -4.09 -6.83 5.41
C LYS A 10 -5.33 -6.94 6.29
N ALA A 11 -5.35 -7.83 7.27
CA ALA A 11 -6.47 -7.97 8.20
C ALA A 11 -6.70 -6.67 9.00
N HIS A 12 -5.63 -6.05 9.51
CA HIS A 12 -5.74 -4.81 10.28
C HIS A 12 -6.13 -3.60 9.42
N LEU A 13 -5.68 -3.54 8.17
CA LEU A 13 -5.92 -2.40 7.28
C LEU A 13 -7.15 -2.58 6.38
N GLN A 14 -7.82 -3.73 6.40
CA GLN A 14 -8.91 -4.04 5.47
C GLN A 14 -10.00 -2.94 5.38
N PRO A 15 -10.50 -2.38 6.49
CA PRO A 15 -11.50 -1.30 6.41
C PRO A 15 -10.98 -0.06 5.67
N LEU A 16 -9.72 0.30 5.86
CA LEU A 16 -9.07 1.40 5.14
C LEU A 16 -8.88 1.06 3.67
N LEU A 17 -8.46 -0.17 3.36
CA LEU A 17 -8.20 -0.61 1.99
C LEU A 17 -9.47 -0.68 1.13
N GLU A 18 -10.62 -0.89 1.77
CA GLU A 18 -11.94 -0.95 1.14
C GLU A 18 -12.66 0.41 1.14
N GLY A 19 -12.23 1.35 1.99
CA GLY A 19 -12.81 2.68 2.11
C GLY A 19 -12.63 3.58 0.88
N GLU A 20 -13.51 4.57 0.76
CA GLU A 20 -13.56 5.51 -0.37
C GLU A 20 -12.24 6.25 -0.59
N ALA A 21 -11.57 6.69 0.49
CA ALA A 21 -10.29 7.41 0.41
C ALA A 21 -9.22 6.60 -0.34
N MET A 22 -9.12 5.28 -0.06
CA MET A 22 -8.16 4.42 -0.74
C MET A 22 -8.55 4.19 -2.21
N GLN A 23 -9.84 4.07 -2.51
CA GLN A 23 -10.32 3.94 -3.89
C GLN A 23 -9.97 5.19 -4.71
N SER A 24 -10.22 6.38 -4.16
CA SER A 24 -9.87 7.66 -4.77
C SER A 24 -8.36 7.80 -4.97
N LEU A 25 -7.54 7.43 -3.97
CA LEU A 25 -6.08 7.45 -4.10
C LEU A 25 -5.59 6.53 -5.24
N ARG A 26 -6.15 5.32 -5.36
CA ARG A 26 -5.81 4.40 -6.47
C ARG A 26 -6.18 4.99 -7.82
N ALA A 27 -7.36 5.57 -7.95
CA ALA A 27 -7.81 6.20 -9.20
C ALA A 27 -6.84 7.31 -9.61
N PHE A 28 -6.48 8.19 -8.67
CA PHE A 28 -5.51 9.25 -8.89
C PHE A 28 -4.16 8.72 -9.37
N LEU A 29 -3.58 7.71 -8.70
CA LEU A 29 -2.28 7.14 -9.09
C LEU A 29 -2.31 6.51 -10.49
N VAL A 30 -3.42 5.87 -10.87
CA VAL A 30 -3.62 5.33 -12.22
C VAL A 30 -3.67 6.46 -13.25
N GLU A 31 -4.36 7.56 -12.96
CA GLU A 31 -4.38 8.73 -13.84
C GLU A 31 -2.99 9.36 -13.99
N GLN A 32 -2.23 9.49 -12.89
CA GLN A 32 -0.87 10.02 -12.95
C GLN A 32 0.05 9.14 -13.82
N ALA A 33 -0.07 7.82 -13.69
CA ALA A 33 0.68 6.89 -14.54
C ALA A 33 0.28 7.02 -16.02
N LYS A 34 -1.02 7.14 -16.31
CA LYS A 34 -1.54 7.35 -17.69
C LYS A 34 -1.08 8.70 -18.28
N ALA A 35 -0.90 9.71 -17.44
CA ALA A 35 -0.36 11.01 -17.84
C ALA A 35 1.16 10.99 -18.12
N GLY A 36 1.79 9.81 -18.12
CA GLY A 36 3.22 9.64 -18.43
C GLY A 36 4.15 9.98 -17.27
N LYS A 37 3.63 10.15 -16.04
CA LYS A 37 4.48 10.40 -14.87
C LYS A 37 5.20 9.11 -14.47
N THR A 38 6.49 9.25 -14.15
CA THR A 38 7.25 8.18 -13.52
C THR A 38 6.96 8.17 -12.02
N ILE A 39 6.43 7.06 -11.51
CA ILE A 39 6.04 6.91 -10.10
C ILE A 39 7.01 5.95 -9.42
N TYR A 40 7.52 6.34 -8.26
CA TYR A 40 8.39 5.54 -7.43
C TYR A 40 7.77 5.32 -6.03
N PRO A 41 8.04 4.18 -5.38
CA PRO A 41 8.75 3.00 -5.91
C PRO A 41 7.87 2.25 -6.94
N PRO A 42 8.39 1.20 -7.62
CA PRO A 42 7.56 0.32 -8.45
C PRO A 42 6.33 -0.17 -7.69
N ALA A 43 5.19 -0.34 -8.37
CA ALA A 43 3.92 -0.68 -7.72
C ALA A 43 3.98 -1.90 -6.79
N ALA A 44 4.77 -2.92 -7.16
CA ALA A 44 4.99 -4.12 -6.35
C ALA A 44 5.83 -3.91 -5.08
N LYS A 45 6.38 -2.71 -4.88
CA LYS A 45 7.25 -2.34 -3.75
C LYS A 45 6.65 -1.26 -2.85
N ILE A 46 5.44 -0.78 -3.15
CA ILE A 46 4.75 0.26 -2.35
C ILE A 46 4.60 -0.17 -0.88
N PHE A 47 4.30 -1.45 -0.63
CA PHE A 47 4.12 -2.00 0.73
C PHE A 47 5.32 -2.80 1.25
N ALA A 48 6.51 -2.62 0.66
CA ALA A 48 7.66 -3.48 0.94
C ALA A 48 8.03 -3.54 2.44
N ALA A 49 7.86 -2.46 3.20
CA ALA A 49 8.13 -2.45 4.64
C ALA A 49 7.16 -3.33 5.43
N LEU A 50 5.86 -3.28 5.09
CA LEU A 50 4.83 -4.10 5.72
C LEU A 50 4.96 -5.57 5.28
N ASP A 51 5.33 -5.81 4.03
CA ASP A 51 5.60 -7.15 3.52
C ASP A 51 6.81 -7.80 4.20
N ALA A 52 7.81 -7.01 4.60
CA ALA A 52 9.02 -7.50 5.24
C ALA A 52 8.86 -7.81 6.74
N THR A 53 7.88 -7.19 7.40
CA THR A 53 7.68 -7.31 8.85
C THR A 53 6.21 -7.52 9.15
N PRO A 54 5.76 -8.76 9.43
CA PRO A 54 4.40 -9.02 9.91
C PRO A 54 4.03 -8.14 11.10
N PHE A 55 2.76 -7.77 11.20
CA PHE A 55 2.24 -6.81 12.18
C PHE A 55 2.62 -7.17 13.62
N ASP A 56 2.49 -8.45 13.97
CA ASP A 56 2.81 -9.01 15.29
C ASP A 56 4.31 -9.09 15.59
N GLN A 57 5.16 -8.95 14.56
CA GLN A 57 6.62 -8.94 14.69
C GLN A 57 7.21 -7.53 14.76
N VAL A 58 6.39 -6.49 14.61
CA VAL A 58 6.83 -5.09 14.72
C VAL A 58 7.25 -4.81 16.16
N LYS A 59 8.48 -4.32 16.33
CA LYS A 59 9.02 -3.89 17.63
C LYS A 59 9.37 -2.40 17.68
N VAL A 60 9.77 -1.85 16.54
CA VAL A 60 10.20 -0.47 16.38
C VAL A 60 9.63 0.05 15.07
N VAL A 61 9.15 1.29 15.07
CA VAL A 61 8.71 2.01 13.87
C VAL A 61 9.68 3.16 13.62
N ILE A 62 10.27 3.19 12.43
CA ILE A 62 11.10 4.31 11.95
C ILE A 62 10.32 5.00 10.83
N LEU A 63 9.98 6.26 11.05
CA LEU A 63 9.31 7.10 10.05
C LEU A 63 10.39 7.86 9.27
N GLY A 64 10.34 7.74 7.94
CA GLY A 64 11.23 8.42 7.01
C GLY A 64 10.58 9.62 6.33
#